data_AF-A0A3S1JAV8-F1
#
_entry.id   AF-A0A3S1JAV8-F1
#
_cell.length_a   1.000
_cell.length_b   1.000
_cell.length_c   1.000
_cell.angle_alpha   90.00
_cell.angle_beta   90.00
_cell.angle_gamma   90.00
#
_symmetry.space_group_name_H-M   'P 1'
#
loop_
_entity.id
_entity.type
_entity.pdbx_description
1 polymer ?
#
loop_
_entity_poly.entity_id
_entity_poly.type
_entity_poly.pdbx_seq_one_letter_code
_entity_poly.pdbx_strand_id
1 'polypeptide(L)' 'MSMTHKTMEDFARSCGVSRPTLSKYFDDPTSVKPATRQRIEVA' A
#
# COMPACT_ATOMS: atom_id res chain seq x y z
N MET A 1 -4.32 13.03 16.81
CA MET A 1 -5.32 12.72 15.76
C MET A 1 -5.21 11.25 15.43
N SER A 2 -6.28 10.47 15.59
CA SER A 2 -6.33 9.08 15.15
C SER A 2 -6.38 9.06 13.62
N MET A 3 -5.25 8.82 12.95
CA MET A 3 -5.24 8.48 11.52
C MET A 3 -5.71 7.03 11.36
N THR A 4 -6.99 6.79 11.59
CA THR A 4 -7.62 5.56 11.16
C THR A 4 -7.93 5.69 9.68
N HIS A 5 -7.11 5.06 8.84
CA HIS A 5 -7.42 4.88 7.43
C HIS A 5 -8.76 4.13 7.33
N LYS A 6 -9.82 4.83 6.92
CA LYS A 6 -11.19 4.29 6.92
C LYS A 6 -11.42 3.29 5.79
N THR A 7 -10.54 3.27 4.79
CA THR A 7 -10.61 2.38 3.63
C THR A 7 -9.21 1.98 3.19
N MET A 8 -9.10 0.84 2.49
CA MET A 8 -7.84 0.44 1.84
C MET A 8 -7.40 1.39 0.72
N GLU A 9 -8.30 2.25 0.23
CA GLU A 9 -7.97 3.25 -0.78
C GLU A 9 -7.19 4.42 -0.17
N ASP A 10 -7.58 4.81 1.04
CA ASP A 10 -6.88 5.82 1.81
C ASP A 10 -5.50 5.33 2.25
N PHE A 11 -5.41 4.07 2.71
CA PHE A 11 -4.13 3.45 3.05
C PHE A 11 -3.20 3.35 1.83
N ALA A 12 -3.71 2.89 0.68
CA ALA A 12 -2.92 2.83 -0.55
C ALA A 12 -2.37 4.21 -0.93
N ARG A 13 -3.22 5.25 -0.86
CA ARG A 13 -2.81 6.63 -1.15
C ARG A 13 -1.77 7.14 -0.15
N SER A 14 -1.91 6.81 1.13
CA SER A 14 -0.93 7.13 2.18
C SER A 14 0.44 6.49 1.90
N CYS A 15 0.44 5.24 1.46
CA CYS A 15 1.65 4.52 1.01
C CYS A 15 2.24 5.06 -0.31
N GLY A 16 1.57 6.00 -0.99
CA GLY A 16 1.96 6.50 -2.31
C GLY A 16 1.78 5.49 -3.44
N VAL A 17 0.79 4.58 -3.31
CA VAL A 17 0.48 3.55 -4.30
C VAL A 17 -1.01 3.56 -4.67
N SER A 18 -1.35 2.95 -5.80
CA SER A 18 -2.75 2.76 -6.18
C SER A 18 -3.34 1.54 -5.48
N ARG A 19 -4.64 1.54 -5.24
CA ARG A 19 -5.42 0.37 -4.78
C ARG A 19 -5.09 -0.96 -5.47
N PRO A 20 -5.05 -1.05 -6.82
CA PRO A 20 -4.70 -2.30 -7.48
C PRO A 20 -3.25 -2.72 -7.19
N THR A 21 -2.32 -1.78 -7.01
CA THR A 21 -0.93 -2.06 -6.63
C THR A 21 -0.84 -2.60 -5.22
N LEU A 22 -1.58 -2.01 -4.28
CA LEU A 22 -1.67 -2.49 -2.91
C LEU A 22 -2.30 -3.89 -2.86
N SER A 23 -3.38 -4.12 -3.61
CA SER A 23 -4.01 -5.44 -3.73
C SER A 23 -3.04 -6.47 -4.30
N LYS A 24 -2.30 -6.12 -5.35
CA LYS A 24 -1.28 -6.98 -5.96
C LYS A 24 -0.14 -7.27 -4.98
N TYR A 25 0.23 -6.32 -4.12
CA TYR A 25 1.22 -6.54 -3.07
C TYR A 25 0.76 -7.56 -2.03
N PHE A 26 -0.50 -7.49 -1.58
CA PHE A 26 -1.04 -8.46 -0.63
C PHE A 26 -1.27 -9.85 -1.26
N ASP A 27 -1.56 -9.91 -2.55
CA ASP A 27 -1.73 -11.15 -3.32
C ASP A 27 -0.37 -11.79 -3.67
N ASP A 28 0.55 -11.00 -4.22
CA ASP A 28 1.92 -11.38 -4.55
C ASP A 28 2.89 -10.20 -4.33
N PRO A 29 3.59 -10.14 -3.19
CA PRO A 29 4.51 -9.05 -2.91
C PRO A 29 5.71 -9.06 -3.86
N THR A 30 6.02 -10.18 -4.51
CA THR A 30 7.16 -10.29 -5.43
C THR A 30 6.89 -9.61 -6.78
N SER A 31 5.62 -9.57 -7.21
CA SER A 31 5.14 -8.88 -8.42
C SER A 31 5.30 -7.36 -8.41
N VAL A 32 5.44 -6.74 -7.24
CA VAL A 32 5.61 -5.29 -7.13
C VAL A 32 7.07 -4.91 -6.94
N LYS A 33 7.43 -3.74 -7.46
CA LYS A 33 8.81 -3.22 -7.37
C LYS A 33 9.27 -3.16 -5.91
N PRO A 34 10.54 -3.49 -5.60
CA PRO A 34 11.07 -3.43 -4.23
C PRO A 34 10.83 -2.06 -3.57
N ALA A 35 11.07 -0.98 -4.32
CA ALA A 35 10.84 0.39 -3.84
C ALA A 35 9.37 0.68 -3.49
N THR A 36 8.41 -0.01 -4.14
CA THR A 36 6.98 0.12 -3.83
C THR A 36 6.62 -0.68 -2.57
N ARG A 37 7.19 -1.88 -2.41
CA ARG A 37 7.02 -2.70 -1.18
C ARG A 37 7.50 -1.97 0.05
N GLN A 38 8.72 -1.44 -0.02
CA GLN A 38 9.30 -0.69 1.10
C GLN A 38 8.42 0.48 1.55
N ARG A 39 7.70 1.14 0.63
CA ARG A 39 6.75 2.19 1.00
C ARG A 39 5.51 1.66 1.72
N ILE A 40 5.02 0.48 1.34
CA ILE A 40 3.87 -0.18 1.98
C ILE A 40 4.26 -0.74 3.35
N GLU A 41 5.50 -1.21 3.51
CA GLU A 41 6.01 -1.76 4.79
C GLU A 41 6.34 -0.67 5.82
N VAL A 42 6.63 0.56 5.39
CA VAL A 42 7.00 1.70 6.25
C VAL A 42 5.79 2.58 6.63
N ALA A 43 4.69 2.47 5.88
CA ALA A 43 3.45 3.25 6.09
C ALA A 43 2.59 2.67 7.23
#